data_AF-A0A3C1UCS2-F1
#
_entry.id   AF-A0A3C1UCS2-F1
#
_cell.length_a   1.000
_cell.length_b   1.000
_cell.length_c   1.000
_cell.angle_alpha   90.00
_cell.angle_beta   90.00
_cell.angle_gamma   90.00
#
_symmetry.space_group_name_H-M   'P 1'
#
loop_
_entity.id
_entity.type
_entity.pdbx_description
1 polymer ?
#
loop_
_entity_poly.entity_id
_entity_poly.type
_entity_poly.pdbx_seq_one_letter_code
_entity_poly.pdbx_strand_id
1 'polypeptide(L)'
;LIALLPVNEGEVEPMMNVLCWKEQNTYHLAIFPRVKHRPSNYGDGEGQFLLSPASVDMGQVFAVPVEKDFKLLTAADVEAMFNELCLSAGGAQRLIQLFNSKYSYDE
;
A
#
# COMPACT_ATOMS: atom_id res chain seq x y z
N LEU A 1 12.41 -5.16 9.17
CA LEU A 1 11.00 -4.76 8.89
C LEU A 1 10.25 -5.80 8.08
N ILE A 2 10.69 -6.19 6.87
CA ILE A 2 9.97 -7.15 6.00
C ILE A 2 9.63 -8.46 6.72
N ALA A 3 10.57 -9.05 7.46
CA ALA A 3 10.36 -10.29 8.22
C ALA A 3 9.35 -10.19 9.39
N LEU A 4 8.86 -8.98 9.69
CA LEU A 4 7.82 -8.75 10.70
C LEU A 4 6.43 -8.51 10.09
N LEU A 5 6.34 -8.40 8.76
CA LEU A 5 5.07 -8.19 8.08
C LEU A 5 4.19 -9.44 8.20
N PRO A 6 2.87 -9.28 8.33
CA PRO A 6 1.96 -10.41 8.34
C PRO A 6 1.96 -11.10 6.98
N VAL A 7 1.92 -12.43 7.00
CA VAL A 7 1.71 -13.26 5.81
C VAL A 7 0.23 -13.60 5.76
N ASN A 8 -0.41 -13.34 4.62
CA ASN A 8 -1.82 -13.66 4.43
C ASN A 8 -2.02 -15.19 4.42
N GLU A 9 -3.22 -15.64 4.79
CA GLU A 9 -3.55 -17.06 4.77
C GLU A 9 -3.38 -17.63 3.35
N GLY A 10 -2.65 -18.75 3.24
CA GLY A 10 -2.36 -19.40 1.96
C GLY A 10 -1.16 -18.82 1.20
N GLU A 11 -0.57 -17.72 1.67
CA GLU A 11 0.63 -17.14 1.05
C GLU A 11 1.91 -17.63 1.75
N VAL A 12 3.03 -17.60 1.00
CA VAL A 12 4.36 -17.98 1.52
C VAL A 12 5.19 -16.77 1.97
N GLU A 13 4.77 -15.56 1.59
CA GLU A 13 5.49 -14.32 1.87
C GLU A 13 4.51 -13.15 2.10
N PRO A 14 4.92 -12.08 2.81
CA PRO A 14 4.06 -10.93 3.04
C PRO A 14 3.85 -10.12 1.75
N MET A 15 2.60 -9.70 1.53
CA MET A 15 2.29 -8.82 0.41
C MET A 15 2.69 -7.37 0.75
N MET A 16 3.41 -6.71 -0.14
CA MET A 16 3.82 -5.32 0.04
C MET A 16 4.09 -4.63 -1.29
N ASN A 17 3.97 -3.30 -1.29
CA ASN A 17 4.60 -2.45 -2.30
C ASN A 17 5.85 -1.80 -1.71
N VAL A 18 6.86 -1.61 -2.55
CA VAL A 18 8.11 -0.94 -2.20
C VAL A 18 8.35 0.18 -3.19
N LEU A 19 8.61 1.39 -2.68
CA LEU A 19 9.01 2.55 -3.46
C LEU A 19 10.38 3.02 -2.96
N CYS A 20 11.34 3.12 -3.87
CA CYS A 20 12.70 3.55 -3.57
C CYS A 20 13.04 4.77 -4.40
N TRP A 21 13.60 5.79 -3.78
CA TRP A 21 14.14 6.96 -4.47
C TRP A 21 15.42 7.42 -3.81
N LYS A 22 16.20 8.21 -4.55
CA LYS A 22 17.44 8.80 -4.07
C LYS A 22 17.28 10.30 -3.98
N GLU A 23 17.60 10.86 -2.83
CA GLU A 23 17.70 12.29 -2.62
C GLU A 23 19.12 12.61 -2.15
N GLN A 24 19.86 13.39 -2.93
CA GLN A 24 21.29 13.64 -2.72
C GLN A 24 22.10 12.33 -2.59
N ASN A 25 22.65 12.04 -1.40
CA ASN A 25 23.40 10.81 -1.11
C ASN A 25 22.61 9.82 -0.24
N THR A 26 21.32 10.07 -0.02
CA THR A 26 20.43 9.25 0.80
C THR A 26 19.50 8.45 -0.08
N TYR A 27 19.40 7.14 0.18
CA TYR A 27 18.35 6.31 -0.39
C TYR A 27 17.18 6.25 0.60
N HIS A 28 16.00 6.57 0.11
CA HIS A 28 14.76 6.46 0.85
C HIS A 28 14.00 5.24 0.37
N LEU A 29 13.49 4.46 1.32
CA LEU A 29 12.69 3.28 1.05
C LEU A 29 11.34 3.43 1.78
N ALA A 30 10.26 3.55 1.03
CA ALA A 30 8.91 3.44 1.56
C ALA A 30 8.39 2.02 1.31
N ILE A 31 7.97 1.35 2.39
CA ILE A 31 7.34 0.04 2.33
C ILE A 31 5.88 0.23 2.71
N PHE A 32 4.98 -0.26 1.85
CA PHE A 32 3.54 -0.25 2.03
C PHE A 32 3.07 -1.69 2.27
N PRO A 33 2.88 -2.12 3.53
CA PRO A 33 2.33 -3.43 3.84
C PRO A 33 0.91 -3.57 3.31
N ARG A 34 0.63 -4.64 2.57
CA ARG A 34 -0.66 -4.87 1.94
C ARG A 34 -1.37 -6.09 2.50
N VAL A 35 -2.70 -6.00 2.54
CA VAL A 35 -3.59 -7.09 2.96
C VAL A 35 -4.34 -7.70 1.78
N LYS A 36 -4.46 -6.99 0.64
CA LYS A 36 -5.14 -7.46 -0.57
C LYS A 36 -4.40 -7.08 -1.85
N HIS A 37 -4.59 -7.86 -2.91
CA HIS A 37 -4.02 -7.57 -4.24
C HIS A 37 -4.80 -6.53 -5.03
N ARG A 38 -6.14 -6.48 -4.90
CA ARG A 38 -7.01 -5.51 -5.59
C ARG A 38 -8.10 -4.99 -4.64
N PRO A 39 -8.52 -3.72 -4.79
CA PRO A 39 -9.66 -3.20 -4.06
C PRO A 39 -10.96 -3.82 -4.58
N SER A 40 -12.02 -3.78 -3.78
CA SER A 40 -13.32 -4.35 -4.12
C SER A 40 -13.96 -3.74 -5.38
N ASN A 41 -13.67 -2.47 -5.67
CA ASN A 41 -14.17 -1.74 -6.82
C ASN A 41 -13.25 -1.84 -8.06
N TYR A 42 -12.31 -2.79 -8.11
CA TYR A 42 -11.55 -3.05 -9.33
C TYR A 42 -12.41 -3.77 -10.37
N GLY A 43 -12.60 -3.14 -11.54
CA GLY A 43 -13.37 -3.72 -12.64
C GLY A 43 -13.84 -2.68 -13.65
N ASP A 44 -14.65 -3.11 -14.60
CA ASP A 44 -15.19 -2.29 -15.70
C ASP A 44 -16.66 -1.87 -15.49
N GLY A 45 -17.30 -2.34 -14.42
CA GLY A 45 -18.69 -2.06 -14.09
C GLY A 45 -18.98 -0.62 -13.62
N GLU A 46 -20.26 -0.40 -13.31
CA GLU A 46 -20.72 0.85 -12.70
C GLU A 46 -20.12 1.02 -11.30
N GLY A 47 -19.57 2.19 -11.00
CA GLY A 47 -18.86 2.46 -9.74
C GLY A 47 -17.52 1.74 -9.59
N GLN A 48 -17.05 1.04 -10.63
CA GLN A 48 -15.73 0.40 -10.65
C GLN A 48 -14.72 1.18 -11.49
N PHE A 49 -13.46 0.99 -11.13
CA PHE A 49 -12.30 1.58 -11.78
C PHE A 49 -11.36 0.47 -12.25
N LEU A 50 -10.80 0.60 -13.45
CA LEU A 50 -9.67 -0.19 -13.92
C LEU A 50 -8.36 0.34 -13.32
N LEU A 51 -8.37 0.57 -12.00
CA LEU A 51 -7.29 1.08 -11.19
C LEU A 51 -7.14 0.21 -9.95
N SER A 52 -5.94 -0.33 -9.74
CA SER A 52 -5.57 -1.02 -8.51
C SER A 52 -4.23 -0.45 -8.05
N PRO A 53 -4.21 0.41 -7.01
CA PRO A 53 -2.97 1.05 -6.57
C PRO A 53 -1.79 0.11 -6.33
N ALA A 54 -0.64 0.51 -6.83
CA ALA A 54 0.67 -0.10 -6.60
C ALA A 54 1.68 0.96 -6.12
N SER A 55 2.99 0.65 -6.16
CA SER A 55 4.04 1.51 -5.58
C SER A 55 4.02 2.95 -6.07
N VAL A 56 3.76 3.19 -7.36
CA VAL A 56 3.78 4.54 -7.96
C VAL A 56 2.52 5.33 -7.58
N ASP A 57 1.36 4.68 -7.59
CA ASP A 57 0.09 5.27 -7.15
C ASP A 57 0.11 5.61 -5.66
N MET A 58 0.69 4.73 -4.83
CA MET A 58 0.95 4.97 -3.41
C MET A 58 1.99 6.08 -3.18
N GLY A 59 2.85 6.32 -4.18
CA GLY A 59 3.72 7.50 -4.29
C GLY A 59 3.00 8.77 -4.78
N GLN A 60 1.67 8.77 -4.82
CA GLN A 60 0.80 9.88 -5.25
C GLN A 60 0.83 10.21 -6.74
N VAL A 61 1.27 9.27 -7.59
CA VAL A 61 1.21 9.42 -9.05
C VAL A 61 0.31 8.34 -9.62
N PHE A 62 -0.91 8.71 -9.99
CA PHE A 62 -1.92 7.76 -10.48
C PHE A 62 -1.90 7.67 -12.01
N ALA A 63 -1.62 6.48 -12.53
CA ALA A 63 -1.77 6.20 -13.95
C ALA A 63 -3.20 5.73 -14.23
N VAL A 64 -4.06 6.63 -14.73
CA VAL A 64 -5.47 6.34 -15.02
C VAL A 64 -5.74 6.45 -16.53
N PRO A 65 -5.47 5.40 -17.31
CA PRO A 65 -5.51 5.45 -18.78
C PRO A 65 -6.93 5.45 -19.34
N VAL A 66 -7.93 5.03 -18.56
CA VAL A 66 -9.33 4.98 -18.96
C VAL A 66 -9.96 6.34 -18.71
N GLU A 67 -10.45 6.99 -19.77
CA GLU A 67 -11.02 8.34 -19.69
C GLU A 67 -12.20 8.43 -18.71
N LYS A 68 -13.07 7.42 -18.68
CA LYS A 68 -14.18 7.31 -17.71
C LYS A 68 -13.65 7.43 -16.29
N ASP A 69 -12.65 6.61 -15.96
CA ASP A 69 -12.08 6.51 -14.63
C ASP A 69 -11.34 7.79 -14.26
N PHE A 70 -10.55 8.35 -15.18
CA PHE A 70 -9.85 9.62 -14.96
C PHE A 70 -10.81 10.76 -14.61
N LYS A 71 -11.99 10.80 -15.24
CA LYS A 71 -13.01 11.83 -15.00
C LYS A 71 -13.80 11.62 -13.72
N LEU A 72 -13.99 10.37 -13.27
CA LEU A 72 -14.85 10.02 -12.14
C LEU A 72 -14.09 9.80 -10.84
N LEU A 73 -12.80 9.43 -10.90
CA LEU A 73 -12.02 9.08 -9.73
C LEU A 73 -11.92 10.25 -8.76
N THR A 74 -12.31 10.03 -7.52
CA THR A 74 -12.24 11.03 -6.45
C THR A 74 -11.18 10.67 -5.41
N ALA A 75 -10.82 11.64 -4.55
CA ALA A 75 -9.97 11.38 -3.40
C ALA A 75 -10.59 10.36 -2.43
N ALA A 76 -11.92 10.35 -2.29
CA ALA A 76 -12.63 9.40 -1.44
C ALA A 76 -12.53 7.96 -1.98
N ASP A 77 -12.56 7.78 -3.31
CA ASP A 77 -12.35 6.47 -3.94
C ASP A 77 -10.92 5.97 -3.67
N VAL A 78 -9.92 6.84 -3.83
CA VAL A 78 -8.51 6.50 -3.56
C VAL A 78 -8.31 6.13 -2.10
N GLU A 79 -8.88 6.91 -1.17
CA GLU A 79 -8.81 6.64 0.26
C GLU A 79 -9.46 5.28 0.60
N ALA A 80 -10.64 5.00 0.03
CA ALA A 80 -11.30 3.70 0.19
C ALA A 80 -10.45 2.55 -0.34
N MET A 81 -9.84 2.70 -1.52
CA MET A 81 -8.90 1.71 -2.07
C MET A 81 -7.73 1.48 -1.11
N PHE A 82 -7.12 2.53 -0.57
CA PHE A 82 -5.98 2.39 0.35
C PHE A 82 -6.38 1.71 1.66
N ASN A 83 -7.55 2.06 2.21
CA ASN A 83 -8.09 1.42 3.42
C ASN A 83 -8.36 -0.08 3.22
N GLU A 84 -8.71 -0.50 2.00
CA GLU A 84 -8.89 -1.91 1.68
C GLU A 84 -7.58 -2.66 1.39
N LEU A 85 -6.61 -1.97 0.79
CA LEU A 85 -5.38 -2.58 0.29
C LEU A 85 -4.27 -2.65 1.34
N CYS A 86 -4.18 -1.66 2.23
CA CYS A 86 -3.08 -1.50 3.18
C CYS A 86 -3.44 -2.00 4.59
N LEU A 87 -2.43 -2.16 5.45
CA LEU A 87 -2.67 -2.38 6.88
C LEU A 87 -3.48 -1.21 7.47
N SER A 88 -4.45 -1.55 8.33
CA SER A 88 -5.14 -0.55 9.14
C SER A 88 -4.16 0.17 10.08
N ALA A 89 -4.55 1.36 10.54
CA ALA A 89 -3.75 2.12 11.51
C ALA A 89 -3.38 1.28 12.75
N GLY A 90 -4.30 0.47 13.26
CA GLY A 90 -4.01 -0.44 14.37
C GLY A 90 -3.04 -1.57 13.99
N GLY A 91 -3.10 -2.07 12.76
CA GLY A 91 -2.14 -3.04 12.23
C GLY A 91 -0.73 -2.44 12.12
N ALA A 92 -0.63 -1.23 11.58
CA ALA A 92 0.63 -0.49 11.49
C ALA A 92 1.22 -0.20 12.88
N GLN A 93 0.40 0.23 13.84
CA GLN A 93 0.86 0.49 15.20
C GLN A 93 1.43 -0.77 15.88
N ARG A 94 0.79 -1.92 15.69
CA ARG A 94 1.30 -3.21 16.19
C ARG A 94 2.63 -3.58 15.55
N LEU A 95 2.78 -3.37 14.25
CA LEU A 95 4.04 -3.63 13.54
C LEU A 95 5.17 -2.74 14.08
N ILE A 96 4.90 -1.47 14.36
CA ILE A 96 5.86 -0.52 14.97
C ILE A 96 6.26 -1.00 16.37
N GLN A 97 5.29 -1.38 17.21
CA GLN A 97 5.57 -1.92 18.55
C GLN A 97 6.43 -3.19 18.46
N LEU A 98 6.12 -4.10 17.53
CA LEU A 98 6.86 -5.34 17.34
C LEU A 98 8.30 -5.06 16.89
N PHE A 99 8.46 -4.13 15.94
CA PHE A 99 9.77 -3.69 15.47
C PHE A 99 10.61 -3.12 16.62
N ASN A 100 10.05 -2.18 17.39
CA ASN A 100 10.74 -1.56 18.52
C ASN A 100 11.08 -2.55 19.63
N SER A 101 10.23 -3.55 19.87
CA SER A 101 10.51 -4.58 20.90
C SER A 101 11.63 -5.55 20.53
N LYS A 102 11.87 -5.76 19.22
CA LYS A 102 12.85 -6.74 18.72
C LYS A 102 14.17 -6.10 18.31
N TYR A 103 14.13 -4.84 17.91
CA TYR A 103 15.27 -4.09 17.37
C TYR A 103 15.51 -2.79 18.12
N SER A 104 15.04 -2.68 19.37
CA SER A 104 15.44 -1.59 20.26
C SER A 104 16.96 -1.49 20.27
N TYR A 105 17.45 -0.35 19.78
CA TYR A 105 18.85 0.01 19.90
C TYR A 105 19.08 0.41 21.36
N ASP A 106 19.93 -0.32 22.06
CA ASP A 106 20.65 0.25 23.19
C ASP A 106 21.56 1.33 22.60
N GLU A 107 21.43 2.58 23.08
CA GLU A 107 22.32 3.69 22.71
C GLU A 107 23.80 3.39 23.01
#